data_AF-V7CUY6-F1
#
_entry.id   AF-V7CUY6-F1
#
_cell.length_a   1.000
_cell.length_b   1.000
_cell.length_c   1.000
_cell.angle_alpha   90.00
_cell.angle_beta   90.00
_cell.angle_gamma   90.00
#
_symmetry.space_group_name_H-M   'P 1'
#
loop_
_entity.id
_entity.type
_entity.pdbx_description
1 polymer ?
#
loop_
_entity_poly.entity_id
_entity_poly.type
_entity_poly.pdbx_seq_one_letter_code
_entity_poly.pdbx_strand_id
1 'polypeptide(L)'
;MMWRNRAFMVILLLLVHKIHGGCPPSSCGKITNINHPFRLKGDPEKCGEKRYELGCENNVTVLYLYSAKYHVQSINYKNYTVRVVDPALQHHNLSSLPLRFLSRSNFSDTYAYYTDPYQAGLRASVNWESLSFSHIVLVNCNDSVGEKGKYVESGEWVKWEGKGYSYAIGGDLKAEDLEVGCEVKLVAPTSLSTFDNHSYSSMHTALAYGFEISWIKLPCQKHCSLSYRDCYFDSSNQKLNCGY
;
A
#
# COMPACT_ATOMS: atom_id res chain seq x y z
N MET A 1 -5.45 -58.60 -7.31
CA MET A 1 -4.27 -58.00 -7.99
C MET A 1 -4.63 -56.60 -8.50
N MET A 2 -4.85 -55.61 -7.63
CA MET A 2 -5.22 -54.22 -8.02
C MET A 2 -4.67 -53.12 -7.09
N TRP A 3 -3.81 -53.45 -6.12
CA TRP A 3 -3.26 -52.45 -5.19
C TRP A 3 -1.90 -51.87 -5.64
N ARG A 4 -1.14 -52.63 -6.44
CA ARG A 4 0.20 -52.26 -6.88
C ARG A 4 0.22 -51.09 -7.87
N ASN A 5 -0.85 -50.92 -8.67
CA ASN A 5 -0.92 -49.85 -9.67
C ASN A 5 -1.36 -48.49 -9.10
N ARG A 6 -2.10 -48.47 -7.98
CA ARG A 6 -2.52 -47.22 -7.33
C ARG A 6 -1.36 -46.56 -6.59
N ALA A 7 -0.54 -47.34 -5.89
CA ALA A 7 0.65 -46.84 -5.21
C ALA A 7 1.66 -46.26 -6.22
N PHE A 8 1.87 -46.94 -7.36
CA PHE A 8 2.74 -46.43 -8.43
C PHE A 8 2.23 -45.13 -9.06
N MET A 9 0.92 -44.96 -9.27
CA MET A 9 0.35 -43.69 -9.77
C MET A 9 0.48 -42.55 -8.77
N VAL A 10 0.29 -42.80 -7.47
CA VAL A 10 0.48 -41.78 -6.42
C VAL A 10 1.95 -41.40 -6.29
N ILE A 11 2.86 -42.38 -6.36
CA ILE A 11 4.31 -42.15 -6.37
C ILE A 11 4.74 -41.41 -7.65
N LEU A 12 4.17 -41.73 -8.81
CA LEU A 12 4.42 -40.99 -10.05
C LEU A 12 3.90 -39.55 -9.96
N LEU A 13 2.71 -39.31 -9.39
CA LEU A 13 2.18 -37.96 -9.18
C LEU A 13 3.05 -37.14 -8.21
N LEU A 14 3.56 -37.77 -7.14
CA LEU A 14 4.50 -37.14 -6.20
C LEU A 14 5.88 -36.88 -6.83
N LEU A 15 6.32 -37.75 -7.76
CA LEU A 15 7.57 -37.57 -8.50
C LEU A 15 7.44 -36.53 -9.63
N VAL A 16 6.30 -36.44 -10.31
CA VAL A 16 6.04 -35.43 -11.36
C VAL A 16 5.95 -34.03 -10.74
N HIS A 17 5.40 -33.87 -9.53
CA HIS A 17 5.47 -32.61 -8.78
C HIS A 17 6.91 -32.24 -8.37
N LYS A 18 7.82 -33.21 -8.26
CA LYS A 18 9.25 -32.97 -7.97
C LYS A 18 10.09 -32.63 -9.21
N ILE A 19 9.55 -32.76 -10.43
CA ILE A 19 10.35 -32.68 -11.68
C ILE A 19 10.27 -31.30 -12.38
N HIS A 20 9.47 -30.35 -11.90
CA HIS A 20 9.60 -28.94 -12.33
C HIS A 20 10.14 -28.09 -11.20
N GLY A 21 11.39 -27.62 -11.34
CA GLY A 21 12.02 -26.63 -10.46
C GLY A 21 11.36 -25.24 -10.49
N GLY A 22 10.08 -25.14 -10.86
CA GLY A 22 9.32 -23.90 -10.94
C GLY A 22 8.80 -23.45 -9.58
N CYS A 23 8.48 -22.17 -9.50
CA CYS A 23 7.78 -21.56 -8.38
C CYS A 23 6.34 -21.29 -8.84
N PRO A 24 5.41 -22.24 -8.61
CA PRO A 24 4.01 -22.00 -8.93
C PRO A 24 3.48 -20.82 -8.10
N PRO A 25 2.51 -20.05 -8.62
CA PRO A 25 1.91 -18.97 -7.86
C PRO A 25 1.23 -19.48 -6.58
N SER A 26 1.43 -18.76 -5.49
CA SER A 26 0.72 -18.97 -4.22
C SER A 26 -0.60 -18.18 -4.20
N SER A 27 -1.49 -18.51 -3.27
CA SER A 27 -2.77 -17.81 -3.10
C SER A 27 -3.20 -17.70 -1.64
N CYS A 28 -3.88 -16.61 -1.29
CA CYS A 28 -4.50 -16.39 0.02
C CYS A 28 -5.69 -15.42 -0.10
N GLY A 29 -6.89 -15.89 0.25
CA GLY A 29 -8.10 -15.08 0.18
C GLY A 29 -8.40 -14.58 -1.23
N LYS A 30 -8.60 -13.26 -1.35
CA LYS A 30 -8.89 -12.60 -2.63
C LYS A 30 -7.68 -12.52 -3.56
N ILE A 31 -6.45 -12.72 -3.04
CA ILE A 31 -5.23 -12.65 -3.84
C ILE A 31 -4.86 -14.06 -4.30
N THR A 32 -5.17 -14.37 -5.55
CA THR A 32 -5.03 -15.72 -6.12
C THR A 32 -3.74 -15.95 -6.90
N ASN A 33 -2.96 -14.89 -7.14
CA ASN A 33 -1.76 -14.93 -7.98
C ASN A 33 -0.58 -14.22 -7.29
N ILE A 34 -0.03 -14.86 -6.26
CA ILE A 34 1.16 -14.40 -5.53
C ILE A 34 2.39 -15.04 -6.19
N ASN A 35 3.20 -14.22 -6.86
CA ASN A 35 4.38 -14.62 -7.60
C ASN A 35 5.58 -13.78 -7.17
N HIS A 36 6.77 -14.19 -7.62
CA HIS A 36 7.98 -13.39 -7.49
C HIS A 36 7.71 -11.92 -7.89
N PRO A 37 8.07 -10.93 -7.04
CA PRO A 37 8.91 -11.08 -5.85
C PRO A 37 8.20 -11.46 -4.56
N PHE A 38 6.86 -11.37 -4.53
CA PHE A 38 6.09 -11.72 -3.35
C PHE A 38 6.13 -13.22 -3.07
N ARG A 39 6.00 -13.56 -1.79
CA ARG A 39 5.88 -14.94 -1.31
C ARG A 39 5.02 -14.96 -0.05
N LEU A 40 4.35 -16.07 0.22
CA LEU A 40 3.72 -16.32 1.50
C LEU A 40 4.73 -16.87 2.51
N LYS A 41 4.44 -16.64 3.80
CA LYS A 41 5.13 -17.32 4.89
C LYS A 41 4.92 -18.84 4.75
N GLY A 42 6.00 -19.56 4.46
CA GLY A 42 5.98 -21.01 4.22
C GLY A 42 6.29 -21.42 2.78
N ASP A 43 6.27 -20.49 1.82
CA ASP A 43 6.74 -20.76 0.47
C ASP A 43 8.24 -21.16 0.49
N PRO A 44 8.72 -22.02 -0.43
CA PRO A 44 10.12 -22.36 -0.53
C PRO A 44 11.01 -21.12 -0.66
N GLU A 45 12.20 -21.11 -0.04
CA GLU A 45 13.05 -19.92 -0.03
C GLU A 45 13.44 -19.39 -1.41
N LYS A 46 13.55 -20.29 -2.40
CA LYS A 46 13.83 -19.95 -3.79
C LYS A 46 12.66 -19.27 -4.53
N CYS A 47 11.47 -19.25 -3.93
CA CYS A 47 10.22 -18.80 -4.56
C CYS A 47 9.77 -17.47 -3.99
N GLY A 48 10.46 -16.40 -4.39
CA GLY A 48 10.20 -15.04 -3.96
C GLY A 48 11.29 -14.49 -3.05
N GLU A 49 11.17 -13.22 -2.70
CA GLU A 49 12.19 -12.46 -1.99
C GLU A 49 11.74 -12.27 -0.52
N LYS A 50 12.63 -12.50 0.45
CA LYS A 50 12.30 -12.37 1.88
C LYS A 50 11.77 -10.98 2.25
N ARG A 51 12.22 -9.92 1.57
CA ARG A 51 11.77 -8.54 1.79
C ARG A 51 10.35 -8.24 1.31
N TYR A 52 9.75 -9.15 0.53
CA TYR A 52 8.40 -9.03 -0.02
C TYR A 52 7.49 -10.17 0.50
N GLU A 53 7.79 -10.70 1.70
CA GLU A 53 6.98 -11.73 2.34
C GLU A 53 5.62 -11.18 2.79
N LEU A 54 4.56 -11.92 2.48
CA LEU A 54 3.19 -11.64 2.83
C LEU A 54 2.70 -12.65 3.88
N GLY A 55 1.89 -12.16 4.82
CA GLY A 55 1.13 -13.00 5.73
C GLY A 55 -0.15 -13.51 5.08
N CYS A 56 -0.66 -14.63 5.59
CA CYS A 56 -2.01 -15.11 5.30
C CYS A 56 -2.71 -15.38 6.63
N GLU A 57 -3.59 -14.48 7.05
CA GLU A 57 -4.28 -14.55 8.35
C GLU A 57 -5.78 -14.65 8.10
N ASN A 58 -6.44 -15.71 8.60
CA ASN A 58 -7.88 -15.92 8.44
C ASN A 58 -8.36 -15.76 6.98
N ASN A 59 -7.60 -16.32 6.03
CA ASN A 59 -7.86 -16.20 4.60
C ASN A 59 -7.82 -14.76 4.06
N VAL A 60 -7.01 -13.88 4.69
CA VAL A 60 -6.74 -12.52 4.24
C VAL A 60 -5.24 -12.36 4.02
N THR A 61 -4.86 -11.88 2.83
CA THR A 61 -3.45 -11.56 2.54
C THR A 61 -3.05 -10.28 3.28
N VAL A 62 -1.95 -10.34 4.02
CA VAL A 62 -1.47 -9.29 4.89
C VAL A 62 -0.09 -8.81 4.44
N LEU A 63 0.07 -7.50 4.35
CA LEU A 63 1.38 -6.86 4.23
C LEU A 63 1.72 -6.15 5.53
N TYR A 64 2.95 -6.32 6.01
CA TYR A 64 3.45 -5.61 7.18
C TYR A 64 4.34 -4.45 6.74
N LEU A 65 3.98 -3.22 7.14
CA LEU A 65 4.74 -2.00 6.86
C LEU A 65 4.96 -1.26 8.19
N TYR A 66 6.20 -0.90 8.50
CA TYR A 66 6.55 -0.13 9.71
C TYR A 66 5.94 -0.69 11.00
N SER A 67 5.98 -2.02 11.18
CA SER A 67 5.36 -2.74 12.32
C SER A 67 3.83 -2.64 12.39
N ALA A 68 3.17 -2.22 11.32
CA ALA A 68 1.71 -2.21 11.18
C ALA A 68 1.25 -3.21 10.11
N LYS A 69 0.05 -3.73 10.30
CA LYS A 69 -0.61 -4.67 9.39
C LYS A 69 -1.52 -3.90 8.44
N TYR A 70 -1.46 -4.23 7.16
CA TYR A 70 -2.36 -3.76 6.13
C TYR A 70 -2.95 -4.95 5.36
N HIS A 71 -4.22 -4.85 4.96
CA HIS A 71 -4.85 -5.85 4.11
C HIS A 71 -4.54 -5.58 2.65
N VAL A 72 -3.99 -6.56 1.94
CA VAL A 72 -3.69 -6.46 0.52
C VAL A 72 -4.99 -6.55 -0.28
N GLN A 73 -5.26 -5.52 -1.08
CA GLN A 73 -6.43 -5.46 -1.95
C GLN A 73 -6.12 -5.90 -3.38
N SER A 74 -4.91 -5.61 -3.89
CA SER A 74 -4.46 -6.05 -5.20
C SER A 74 -2.95 -5.96 -5.34
N ILE A 75 -2.36 -6.85 -6.14
CA ILE A 75 -0.96 -6.79 -6.57
C ILE A 75 -0.95 -6.61 -8.08
N ASN A 76 -0.26 -5.58 -8.57
CA ASN A 76 -0.13 -5.33 -9.99
C ASN A 76 1.34 -5.49 -10.41
N TYR A 77 1.62 -6.56 -11.16
CA TYR A 77 2.94 -6.90 -11.65
C TYR A 77 3.36 -6.11 -12.89
N LYS A 78 2.42 -5.44 -13.58
CA LYS A 78 2.73 -4.64 -14.77
C LYS A 78 3.29 -3.27 -14.41
N ASN A 79 2.68 -2.62 -13.43
CA ASN A 79 3.09 -1.27 -12.96
C ASN A 79 3.90 -1.31 -11.65
N TYR A 80 4.21 -2.50 -11.13
CA TYR A 80 4.98 -2.71 -9.92
C TYR A 80 4.38 -2.05 -8.67
N THR A 81 3.05 -2.12 -8.50
CA THR A 81 2.36 -1.62 -7.31
C THR A 81 1.68 -2.73 -6.51
N VAL A 82 1.49 -2.48 -5.22
CA VAL A 82 0.58 -3.23 -4.36
C VAL A 82 -0.35 -2.24 -3.69
N ARG A 83 -1.66 -2.48 -3.79
CA ARG A 83 -2.68 -1.67 -3.11
C ARG A 83 -3.05 -2.33 -1.80
N VAL A 84 -3.00 -1.56 -0.74
CA VAL A 84 -3.31 -2.01 0.62
C VAL A 84 -4.28 -1.05 1.30
N VAL A 85 -4.99 -1.54 2.31
CA VAL A 85 -5.90 -0.74 3.13
C VAL A 85 -5.63 -0.99 4.61
N ASP A 86 -5.79 0.04 5.43
CA ASP A 86 -5.75 -0.09 6.88
C ASP A 86 -6.92 -0.98 7.33
N PRO A 87 -6.68 -2.05 8.11
CA PRO A 87 -7.71 -3.00 8.52
C PRO A 87 -8.82 -2.40 9.38
N ALA A 88 -8.62 -1.23 10.01
CA ALA A 88 -9.67 -0.59 10.78
C ALA A 88 -10.73 0.11 9.92
N LEU A 89 -10.41 0.46 8.67
CA LEU A 89 -11.34 1.16 7.77
C LEU A 89 -12.44 0.23 7.26
N GLN A 90 -13.68 0.69 7.36
CA GLN A 90 -14.88 -0.05 6.99
C GLN A 90 -15.75 0.79 6.04
N HIS A 91 -16.08 0.27 4.86
CA HIS A 91 -16.77 1.02 3.78
C HIS A 91 -18.11 1.68 4.19
N HIS A 92 -18.81 1.15 5.19
CA HIS A 92 -20.14 1.64 5.60
C HIS A 92 -20.14 2.27 7.00
N ASN A 93 -18.97 2.49 7.58
CA ASN A 93 -18.83 3.09 8.90
C ASN A 93 -17.90 4.29 8.79
N LEU A 94 -18.50 5.47 8.60
CA LEU A 94 -17.78 6.74 8.47
C LEU A 94 -17.02 7.14 9.74
N SER A 95 -17.31 6.50 10.88
CA SER A 95 -16.55 6.67 12.12
C SER A 95 -15.30 5.79 12.20
N SER A 96 -15.11 4.87 11.24
CA SER A 96 -13.90 4.06 11.21
C SER A 96 -12.70 4.90 10.76
N LEU A 97 -11.65 4.91 11.56
CA LEU A 97 -10.45 5.68 11.32
C LEU A 97 -9.25 4.74 11.10
N PRO A 98 -8.28 5.14 10.27
CA PRO A 98 -7.00 4.44 10.17
C PRO A 98 -6.31 4.37 11.53
N LEU A 99 -5.63 3.25 11.81
CA LEU A 99 -4.96 3.02 13.10
C LEU A 99 -3.64 3.76 13.23
N ARG A 100 -3.04 4.14 12.09
CA ARG A 100 -1.68 4.66 12.04
C ARG A 100 -1.60 5.92 11.19
N PHE A 101 -0.80 6.85 11.69
CA PHE A 101 -0.32 7.96 10.91
C PHE A 101 0.65 7.43 9.84
N LEU A 102 0.33 7.68 8.58
CA LEU A 102 1.17 7.30 7.46
C LEU A 102 1.18 8.42 6.43
N SER A 103 2.37 8.91 6.13
CA SER A 103 2.59 9.97 5.14
C SER A 103 3.70 9.61 4.16
N ARG A 104 3.84 10.42 3.11
CA ARG A 104 4.96 10.35 2.15
C ARG A 104 6.31 10.14 2.82
N SER A 105 6.56 10.78 3.97
CA SER A 105 7.83 10.72 4.69
C SER A 105 8.22 9.31 5.13
N ASN A 106 7.24 8.44 5.44
CA ASN A 106 7.50 7.05 5.79
C ASN A 106 8.17 6.30 4.63
N PHE A 107 7.83 6.67 3.39
CA PHE A 107 8.32 6.08 2.16
C PHE A 107 9.41 6.92 1.48
N SER A 108 9.87 8.01 2.11
CA SER A 108 10.90 8.90 1.58
C SER A 108 12.23 8.66 2.28
N ASP A 109 13.30 8.58 1.50
CA ASP A 109 14.66 8.38 1.97
C ASP A 109 15.26 9.73 2.40
N THR A 110 15.12 10.12 3.67
CA THR A 110 15.77 11.32 4.18
C THR A 110 17.22 11.08 4.60
N TYR A 111 17.65 9.83 4.80
CA TYR A 111 19.01 9.50 5.25
C TYR A 111 19.48 8.10 4.79
N ALA A 112 19.89 8.00 3.52
CA ALA A 112 21.01 7.21 2.99
C ALA A 112 21.22 5.72 3.38
N TYR A 113 20.23 4.98 3.90
CA TYR A 113 20.35 3.52 4.04
C TYR A 113 19.14 2.75 3.48
N TYR A 114 19.45 2.00 2.42
CA TYR A 114 18.58 1.25 1.52
C TYR A 114 17.83 0.08 2.14
N THR A 115 16.90 0.32 3.07
CA THR A 115 16.18 -0.80 3.70
C THR A 115 14.75 -0.97 3.26
N ASP A 116 14.03 0.09 2.83
CA ASP A 116 12.61 -0.06 2.50
C ASP A 116 12.39 -0.65 1.08
N PRO A 117 11.78 -1.85 0.98
CA PRO A 117 11.47 -2.48 -0.31
C PRO A 117 10.35 -1.77 -1.09
N TYR A 118 9.59 -0.88 -0.43
CA TYR A 118 8.51 -0.11 -1.00
C TYR A 118 8.85 1.38 -1.11
N GLN A 119 8.08 2.10 -1.92
CA GLN A 119 8.15 3.56 -2.04
C GLN A 119 6.81 4.16 -2.48
N ALA A 120 6.68 5.48 -2.31
CA ALA A 120 5.44 6.20 -2.57
C ALA A 120 5.18 6.56 -4.04
N GLY A 121 6.09 6.25 -4.97
CA GLY A 121 5.95 6.59 -6.39
C GLY A 121 6.63 5.59 -7.33
N LEU A 122 6.57 5.84 -8.63
CA LEU A 122 7.10 4.95 -9.68
C LEU A 122 8.48 5.37 -10.23
N ARG A 123 9.16 6.31 -9.55
CA ARG A 123 10.53 6.73 -9.87
C ARG A 123 11.45 6.36 -8.71
N ALA A 124 12.59 5.74 -8.99
CA ALA A 124 13.44 5.16 -7.96
C ALA A 124 14.21 6.18 -7.10
N SER A 125 14.48 7.39 -7.61
CA SER A 125 15.25 8.44 -6.91
C SER A 125 14.48 9.73 -6.63
N VAL A 126 13.54 10.12 -7.48
CA VAL A 126 12.83 11.42 -7.38
C VAL A 126 11.33 11.18 -7.19
N ASN A 127 10.95 10.79 -5.97
CA ASN A 127 9.54 10.66 -5.56
C ASN A 127 8.83 12.02 -5.40
N TRP A 128 9.42 13.13 -5.85
CA TRP A 128 8.93 14.46 -5.51
C TRP A 128 7.78 14.95 -6.40
N GLU A 129 7.69 14.48 -7.65
CA GLU A 129 6.69 15.01 -8.61
C GLU A 129 5.55 14.03 -8.95
N SER A 130 5.70 12.72 -8.73
CA SER A 130 4.67 11.72 -9.06
C SER A 130 4.54 10.68 -7.96
N LEU A 131 3.57 10.91 -7.05
CA LEU A 131 3.17 9.94 -6.05
C LEU A 131 2.08 9.00 -6.58
N SER A 132 2.10 7.76 -6.08
CA SER A 132 1.05 6.77 -6.29
C SER A 132 -0.17 6.99 -5.38
N PHE A 133 -0.08 7.89 -4.40
CA PHE A 133 -1.18 8.24 -3.50
C PHE A 133 -1.19 9.74 -3.15
N SER A 134 -2.38 10.24 -2.81
CA SER A 134 -2.61 11.48 -2.09
C SER A 134 -2.80 11.19 -0.60
N HIS A 135 -3.12 12.21 0.21
CA HIS A 135 -3.39 12.07 1.63
C HIS A 135 -4.70 12.75 2.01
N ILE A 136 -5.28 12.28 3.12
CA ILE A 136 -6.33 12.98 3.86
C ILE A 136 -5.77 13.26 5.25
N VAL A 137 -5.84 14.52 5.65
CA VAL A 137 -5.41 15.00 6.96
C VAL A 137 -6.65 15.21 7.82
N LEU A 138 -6.71 14.54 8.97
CA LEU A 138 -7.74 14.79 9.97
C LEU A 138 -7.19 15.71 11.05
N VAL A 139 -7.94 16.77 11.31
CA VAL A 139 -7.56 17.82 12.26
C VAL A 139 -8.66 18.01 13.31
N ASN A 140 -8.26 18.41 14.51
CA ASN A 140 -9.16 18.83 15.57
C ASN A 140 -8.83 20.26 15.96
N CYS A 141 -9.83 21.13 15.96
CA CYS A 141 -9.66 22.56 16.28
C CYS A 141 -10.41 22.94 17.55
N ASN A 142 -9.83 23.84 18.34
CA ASN A 142 -10.49 24.36 19.54
C ASN A 142 -11.75 25.16 19.19
N ASP A 143 -11.67 25.98 18.14
CA ASP A 143 -12.74 26.83 17.64
C ASP A 143 -13.14 26.44 16.21
N SER A 144 -14.33 26.84 15.80
CA SER A 144 -14.80 26.57 14.43
C SER A 144 -13.99 27.39 13.43
N VAL A 145 -13.50 26.74 12.37
CA VAL A 145 -12.79 27.42 11.28
C VAL A 145 -13.77 28.27 10.46
N GLY A 146 -13.47 29.57 10.36
CA GLY A 146 -14.30 30.54 9.65
C GLY A 146 -14.24 30.39 8.12
N GLU A 147 -13.04 30.26 7.55
CA GLU A 147 -12.83 30.08 6.11
C GLU A 147 -12.65 28.60 5.76
N LYS A 148 -13.76 27.93 5.42
CA LYS A 148 -13.81 26.47 5.24
C LYS A 148 -13.24 25.96 3.91
N GLY A 149 -12.50 26.77 3.14
CA GLY A 149 -12.11 26.43 1.77
C GLY A 149 -11.43 25.07 1.63
N LYS A 150 -10.57 24.71 2.61
CA LYS A 150 -9.87 23.41 2.70
C LYS A 150 -10.40 22.47 3.79
N TYR A 151 -11.19 23.00 4.72
CA TYR A 151 -11.64 22.30 5.93
C TYR A 151 -13.04 21.73 5.72
N VAL A 152 -13.11 20.41 5.51
CA VAL A 152 -14.39 19.69 5.41
C VAL A 152 -14.81 19.22 6.79
N GLU A 153 -15.98 19.64 7.24
CA GLU A 153 -16.54 19.12 8.49
C GLU A 153 -16.75 17.60 8.38
N SER A 154 -16.15 16.85 9.29
CA SER A 154 -16.39 15.40 9.38
C SER A 154 -17.72 15.07 10.06
N GLY A 155 -18.44 16.09 10.55
CA GLY A 155 -19.66 15.93 11.33
C GLY A 155 -19.44 15.11 12.60
N GLU A 156 -20.50 14.47 13.08
CA GLU A 156 -20.45 13.64 14.29
C GLU A 156 -19.70 12.31 14.12
N TRP A 157 -19.23 11.99 12.90
CA TRP A 157 -18.58 10.72 12.60
C TRP A 157 -17.21 10.60 13.26
N VAL A 158 -16.46 11.70 13.35
CA VAL A 158 -15.11 11.73 13.93
C VAL A 158 -15.13 12.54 15.22
N LYS A 159 -14.99 11.84 16.35
CA LYS A 159 -14.91 12.44 17.68
C LYS A 159 -13.56 12.11 18.30
N TRP A 160 -12.78 13.14 18.59
CA TRP A 160 -11.51 13.03 19.29
C TRP A 160 -11.72 13.10 20.80
N GLU A 161 -10.73 12.66 21.58
CA GLU A 161 -10.75 12.90 23.02
C GLU A 161 -10.64 14.40 23.31
N GLY A 162 -11.64 14.95 23.99
CA GLY A 162 -11.73 16.38 24.31
C GLY A 162 -12.87 17.09 23.60
N LYS A 163 -12.95 18.41 23.79
CA LYS A 163 -13.85 19.30 23.03
C LYS A 163 -13.12 19.80 21.80
N GLY A 164 -13.85 19.98 20.70
CA GLY A 164 -13.31 20.57 19.48
C GLY A 164 -14.17 20.31 18.26
N TYR A 165 -13.73 20.88 17.15
CA TYR A 165 -14.32 20.76 15.83
C TYR A 165 -13.42 19.88 14.96
N SER A 166 -13.97 18.76 14.50
CA SER A 166 -13.26 17.81 13.66
C SER A 166 -13.42 18.16 12.19
N TYR A 167 -12.30 18.22 11.48
CA TYR A 167 -12.27 18.44 10.04
C TYR A 167 -11.39 17.42 9.33
N ALA A 168 -11.66 17.25 8.04
CA ALA A 168 -10.82 16.54 7.10
C ALA A 168 -10.36 17.50 6.00
N ILE A 169 -9.11 17.34 5.57
CA ILE A 169 -8.49 18.13 4.52
C ILE A 169 -7.94 17.16 3.47
N GLY A 170 -8.36 17.34 2.22
CA GLY A 170 -7.90 16.51 1.10
C GLY A 170 -6.65 17.09 0.46
N GLY A 171 -5.59 16.29 0.38
CA GLY A 171 -4.31 16.68 -0.22
C GLY A 171 -3.27 17.15 0.78
N ASP A 172 -2.24 17.83 0.27
CA ASP A 172 -1.13 18.34 1.08
C ASP A 172 -1.59 19.58 1.89
N LEU A 173 -1.31 19.56 3.19
CA LEU A 173 -1.57 20.67 4.11
C LEU A 173 -0.26 21.42 4.38
N LYS A 174 -0.18 22.68 3.97
CA LYS A 174 0.95 23.53 4.32
C LYS A 174 0.81 24.05 5.74
N ALA A 175 1.93 24.32 6.40
CA ALA A 175 1.93 24.91 7.74
C ALA A 175 1.22 26.28 7.78
N GLU A 176 1.30 27.07 6.70
CA GLU A 176 0.59 28.36 6.59
C GLU A 176 -0.94 28.24 6.49
N ASP A 177 -1.43 27.07 6.06
CA ASP A 177 -2.87 26.79 5.92
C ASP A 177 -3.48 26.17 7.19
N LEU A 178 -2.66 25.80 8.17
CA LEU A 178 -3.13 25.22 9.44
C LEU A 178 -3.59 26.36 10.36
N GLU A 179 -4.88 26.39 10.66
CA GLU A 179 -5.49 27.42 11.49
C GLU A 179 -4.98 27.35 12.93
N VAL A 180 -4.85 28.51 13.55
CA VAL A 180 -4.39 28.62 14.94
C VAL A 180 -5.38 27.90 15.86
N GLY A 181 -4.87 27.04 16.73
CA GLY A 181 -5.71 26.23 17.62
C GLY A 181 -6.20 24.91 17.01
N CYS A 182 -5.75 24.57 15.79
CA CYS A 182 -5.94 23.24 15.19
C CYS A 182 -4.72 22.34 15.39
N GLU A 183 -4.99 21.06 15.65
CA GLU A 183 -4.00 20.00 15.80
C GLU A 183 -4.23 18.92 14.74
N VAL A 184 -3.16 18.52 14.03
CA VAL A 184 -3.20 17.35 13.14
C VAL A 184 -3.27 16.08 13.99
N LYS A 185 -4.39 15.35 13.89
CA LYS A 185 -4.60 14.10 14.63
C LYS A 185 -4.18 12.88 13.83
N LEU A 186 -4.37 12.92 12.50
CA LEU A 186 -4.04 11.80 11.62
C LEU A 186 -3.71 12.28 10.20
N VAL A 187 -2.78 11.59 9.56
CA VAL A 187 -2.58 11.64 8.11
C VAL A 187 -2.69 10.23 7.59
N ALA A 188 -3.51 10.03 6.56
CA ALA A 188 -3.71 8.72 5.96
C ALA A 188 -3.71 8.81 4.43
N PRO A 189 -3.04 7.88 3.74
CA PRO A 189 -2.92 7.91 2.29
C PRO A 189 -4.16 7.30 1.61
N THR A 190 -4.42 7.76 0.38
CA THR A 190 -5.37 7.13 -0.54
C THR A 190 -4.87 7.23 -1.98
N SER A 191 -5.08 6.18 -2.76
CA SER A 191 -4.83 6.19 -4.21
C SER A 191 -6.10 6.40 -5.04
N LEU A 192 -7.26 6.60 -4.39
CA LEU A 192 -8.42 7.09 -5.10
C LEU A 192 -8.20 8.59 -5.30
N SER A 193 -7.91 9.03 -6.53
CA SER A 193 -7.64 10.45 -6.84
C SER A 193 -8.89 11.23 -7.23
N THR A 194 -9.98 10.53 -7.56
CA THR A 194 -11.24 11.11 -8.06
C THR A 194 -12.28 11.37 -6.96
N PHE A 195 -11.87 11.34 -5.69
CA PHE A 195 -12.79 11.61 -4.59
C PHE A 195 -13.14 13.10 -4.54
N ASP A 196 -14.32 13.37 -3.99
CA ASP A 196 -14.77 14.73 -3.71
C ASP A 196 -14.12 15.19 -2.40
N ASN A 197 -13.21 16.15 -2.50
CA ASN A 197 -12.51 16.74 -1.36
C ASN A 197 -13.34 17.79 -0.61
N HIS A 198 -14.63 17.95 -0.94
CA HIS A 198 -15.59 18.76 -0.19
C HIS A 198 -16.59 17.93 0.63
N SER A 199 -16.51 16.59 0.57
CA SER A 199 -17.40 15.68 1.27
C SER A 199 -16.63 14.66 2.10
N TYR A 200 -16.84 14.69 3.42
CA TYR A 200 -16.17 13.75 4.32
C TYR A 200 -16.51 12.28 3.98
N SER A 201 -17.73 11.98 3.51
CA SER A 201 -18.07 10.60 3.15
C SER A 201 -17.31 10.12 1.91
N SER A 202 -17.04 11.02 0.96
CA SER A 202 -16.25 10.73 -0.23
C SER A 202 -14.77 10.55 0.13
N MET A 203 -14.25 11.40 1.01
CA MET A 203 -12.90 11.27 1.58
C MET A 203 -12.74 9.96 2.37
N HIS A 204 -13.71 9.59 3.19
CA HIS A 204 -13.72 8.34 3.94
C HIS A 204 -13.74 7.12 3.01
N THR A 205 -14.56 7.17 1.96
CA THR A 205 -14.59 6.15 0.91
C THR A 205 -13.22 6.02 0.23
N ALA A 206 -12.53 7.15 -0.02
CA ALA A 206 -11.18 7.14 -0.55
C ALA A 206 -10.18 6.48 0.41
N LEU A 207 -10.26 6.75 1.72
CA LEU A 207 -9.45 6.03 2.71
C LEU A 207 -9.72 4.53 2.67
N ALA A 208 -11.00 4.13 2.65
CA ALA A 208 -11.40 2.72 2.65
C ALA A 208 -11.04 1.99 1.34
N TYR A 209 -10.87 2.72 0.23
CA TYR A 209 -10.30 2.18 -1.01
C TYR A 209 -8.83 1.76 -0.85
N GLY A 210 -8.10 2.42 0.04
CA GLY A 210 -6.69 2.16 0.34
C GLY A 210 -5.74 2.95 -0.56
N PHE A 211 -4.47 2.56 -0.53
CA PHE A 211 -3.37 3.26 -1.20
C PHE A 211 -2.40 2.27 -1.85
N GLU A 212 -1.77 2.71 -2.92
CA GLU A 212 -0.80 1.98 -3.71
C GLU A 212 0.62 2.36 -3.30
N ILE A 213 1.45 1.36 -3.01
CA ILE A 213 2.88 1.53 -2.84
C ILE A 213 3.61 0.74 -3.92
N SER A 214 4.73 1.27 -4.37
CA SER A 214 5.51 0.67 -5.44
C SER A 214 6.62 -0.20 -4.89
N TRP A 215 6.84 -1.34 -5.56
CA TRP A 215 7.99 -2.23 -5.37
C TRP A 215 8.96 -2.17 -6.55
N ILE A 216 8.88 -1.13 -7.39
CA ILE A 216 9.68 -0.93 -8.61
C ILE A 216 11.20 -0.89 -8.35
N LYS A 217 11.64 -0.61 -7.12
CA LYS A 217 13.06 -0.64 -6.74
C LYS A 217 13.73 -1.96 -7.11
N LEU A 218 13.07 -3.10 -6.87
CA LEU A 218 13.63 -4.41 -7.16
C LEU A 218 13.86 -4.64 -8.68
N PRO A 219 12.85 -4.49 -9.56
CA PRO A 219 13.08 -4.66 -10.98
C PRO A 219 14.00 -3.57 -11.56
N CYS A 220 14.01 -2.35 -11.00
CA CYS A 220 14.99 -1.32 -11.37
C CYS A 220 16.44 -1.72 -11.03
N GLN A 221 16.68 -2.27 -9.84
CA GLN A 221 18.00 -2.80 -9.46
C GLN A 221 18.47 -3.90 -10.40
N LYS A 222 17.56 -4.79 -10.82
CA LYS A 222 17.87 -5.88 -11.75
C LYS A 222 18.06 -5.39 -13.20
N HIS A 223 17.29 -4.40 -13.64
CA HIS A 223 17.29 -3.92 -15.02
C HIS A 223 18.40 -2.88 -15.29
N CYS A 224 18.56 -1.90 -14.40
CA CYS A 224 19.44 -0.74 -14.62
C CYS A 224 20.79 -0.84 -13.92
N SER A 225 21.04 -1.90 -13.13
CA SER A 225 22.31 -2.14 -12.43
C SER A 225 22.83 -0.91 -11.68
N LEU A 226 23.82 -0.18 -12.21
CA LEU A 226 24.47 0.98 -11.58
C LEU A 226 23.64 2.28 -11.69
N SER A 227 22.74 2.41 -12.68
CA SER A 227 21.87 3.58 -12.88
C SER A 227 20.45 3.36 -12.33
N TYR A 228 20.25 2.42 -11.41
CA TYR A 228 18.93 2.13 -10.83
C TYR A 228 18.30 3.34 -10.13
N ARG A 229 19.10 4.34 -9.72
CA ARG A 229 18.58 5.59 -9.16
C ARG A 229 17.75 6.35 -10.19
N ASP A 230 18.15 6.36 -11.45
CA ASP A 230 17.42 7.07 -12.51
C ASP A 230 16.40 6.18 -13.21
N CYS A 231 16.09 5.03 -12.62
CA CYS A 231 15.08 4.12 -13.13
C CYS A 231 13.66 4.63 -12.85
N TYR A 232 12.80 4.54 -13.84
CA TYR A 232 11.37 4.86 -13.74
C TYR A 232 10.52 3.96 -14.62
N PHE A 233 9.25 3.80 -14.25
CA PHE A 233 8.27 3.14 -15.10
C PHE A 233 7.62 4.15 -16.05
N ASP A 234 7.74 3.88 -17.35
CA ASP A 234 7.07 4.66 -18.39
C ASP A 234 5.74 4.01 -18.75
N SER A 235 4.66 4.69 -18.37
CA SER A 235 3.29 4.21 -18.59
C SER A 235 2.89 4.20 -20.07
N SER A 236 3.55 4.99 -20.93
CA SER A 236 3.20 5.10 -22.35
C SER A 236 3.59 3.83 -23.14
N ASN A 237 4.72 3.23 -22.79
CA ASN A 237 5.25 2.02 -23.45
C ASN A 237 5.28 0.79 -22.52
N GLN A 238 4.84 0.93 -21.26
CA GLN A 238 4.78 -0.12 -20.25
C GLN A 238 6.15 -0.76 -19.97
N LYS A 239 7.22 0.05 -19.96
CA LYS A 239 8.60 -0.42 -19.74
C LYS A 239 9.30 0.33 -18.62
N LEU A 240 10.33 -0.31 -18.08
CA LEU A 240 11.30 0.34 -17.22
C LEU A 240 12.33 1.03 -18.12
N ASN A 241 12.59 2.30 -17.84
CA ASN A 241 13.68 3.05 -18.45
C ASN A 241 14.72 3.36 -17.39
N CYS A 242 15.98 3.36 -17.80
CA CYS A 242 17.11 3.77 -16.98
C CYS A 242 17.55 5.16 -17.46
N GLY A 243 17.69 6.12 -16.56
CA GLY A 243 18.38 7.35 -16.90
C GLY A 243 19.84 7.09 -17.26
N TYR A 244 20.38 7.98 -18.08
CA TYR A 244 21.77 8.00 -18.54
C TYR A 244 22.67 8.69 -17.53
#